data_AF-A0A943AX39-F1
#
_entry.id   AF-A0A943AX39-F1
#
_cell.length_a   1.000
_cell.length_b   1.000
_cell.length_c   1.000
_cell.angle_alpha   90.00
_cell.angle_beta   90.00
_cell.angle_gamma   90.00
#
_symmetry.space_group_name_H-M   'P 1'
#
loop_
_entity.id
_entity.type
_entity.pdbx_description
1 polymer ?
#
loop_
_entity_poly.entity_id
_entity_poly.type
_entity_poly.pdbx_seq_one_letter_code
_entity_poly.pdbx_strand_id
1 'polypeptide(L)'
;MKEVKKPTSRRNLDIAIDRLCADLDEEPGRVKRLIAAVVVGQMLPDGAAKGGNALKIRFGKDATRFSRDLDTARASSLNDYMTKLEDSLTIGWNGFSGAIVPREPMI
;
A
#
# COMPACT_ATOMS: atom_id res chain seq x y z
N MET A 1 -16.30 22.22 -0.27
CA MET A 1 -15.16 21.47 -0.86
C MET A 1 -15.67 20.79 -2.12
N LYS A 2 -14.93 20.83 -3.22
CA LYS A 2 -15.35 20.15 -4.47
C LYS A 2 -15.32 18.64 -4.20
N GLU A 3 -16.39 17.92 -4.55
CA GLU A 3 -16.47 16.48 -4.32
C GLU A 3 -15.34 15.76 -5.05
N VAL A 4 -14.50 15.04 -4.30
CA VAL A 4 -13.39 14.26 -4.87
C VAL A 4 -13.99 12.98 -5.44
N LYS A 5 -14.18 12.95 -6.76
CA LYS A 5 -14.69 11.76 -7.44
C LYS A 5 -13.68 10.62 -7.39
N LYS A 6 -14.14 9.43 -7.00
CA LYS A 6 -13.36 8.20 -7.06
C LYS A 6 -12.86 7.96 -8.50
N PRO A 7 -11.57 7.65 -8.70
CA PRO A 7 -11.07 7.24 -10.01
C PRO A 7 -11.81 6.00 -10.53
N THR A 8 -12.32 6.07 -11.75
CA THR A 8 -13.10 4.98 -12.39
C THR A 8 -12.27 4.04 -13.25
N SER A 9 -10.98 4.33 -13.43
CA SER A 9 -10.05 3.52 -14.21
C SER A 9 -8.63 3.69 -13.68
N ARG A 10 -7.75 2.74 -13.98
CA ARG A 10 -6.31 2.85 -13.68
C ARG A 10 -5.71 4.14 -14.23
N ARG A 11 -6.06 4.52 -15.47
CA ARG A 11 -5.58 5.76 -16.08
C ARG A 11 -6.03 7.00 -15.29
N ASN A 12 -7.28 7.03 -14.84
CA ASN A 12 -7.78 8.14 -14.03
C ASN A 12 -7.10 8.19 -12.66
N LEU A 13 -6.76 7.03 -12.08
CA LEU A 13 -6.00 6.94 -10.85
C LEU A 13 -4.57 7.45 -11.05
N ASP A 14 -3.89 7.02 -12.11
CA ASP A 14 -2.54 7.49 -12.45
C ASP A 14 -2.51 9.02 -12.59
N ILE A 15 -3.46 9.62 -13.33
CA ILE A 15 -3.58 11.08 -13.46
C ILE A 15 -3.82 11.77 -12.12
N ALA A 16 -4.65 11.19 -11.25
CA ALA A 16 -4.91 11.74 -9.92
C ALA A 16 -3.66 11.70 -9.04
N ILE A 17 -2.87 10.62 -9.14
CA ILE A 17 -1.59 10.50 -8.44
C ILE A 17 -0.58 11.50 -9.00
N ASP A 18 -0.48 11.67 -10.32
CA ASP A 18 0.46 12.62 -10.93
C ASP A 18 0.18 14.06 -10.46
N ARG A 19 -1.11 14.44 -10.35
CA ARG A 19 -1.53 15.72 -9.77
C ARG A 19 -1.10 15.84 -8.30
N LEU A 20 -1.36 14.80 -7.50
CA LEU A 20 -0.95 14.77 -6.11
C LEU A 20 0.57 14.90 -5.95
N CYS A 21 1.35 14.28 -6.85
CA CYS A 21 2.81 14.39 -6.83
C CYS A 21 3.28 15.81 -7.13
N ALA A 22 2.66 16.49 -8.11
CA ALA A 22 2.93 17.88 -8.41
C ALA A 22 2.58 18.81 -7.24
N ASP A 23 1.43 18.57 -6.58
CA ASP A 23 1.00 19.37 -5.42
C ASP A 23 1.91 19.18 -4.19
N LEU A 24 2.47 17.97 -4.02
CA LEU A 24 3.33 17.62 -2.89
C LEU A 24 4.84 17.82 -3.14
N ASP A 25 5.23 18.17 -4.36
CA ASP A 25 6.61 18.15 -4.87
C ASP A 25 7.33 16.83 -4.54
N GLU A 26 6.70 15.71 -4.89
CA GLU A 26 7.19 14.35 -4.58
C GLU A 26 7.42 13.49 -5.82
N GLU A 27 8.34 12.54 -5.70
CA GLU A 27 8.62 11.57 -6.76
C GLU A 27 7.43 10.60 -6.93
N PRO A 28 6.91 10.41 -8.16
CA PRO A 28 5.71 9.61 -8.40
C PRO A 28 5.78 8.17 -7.88
N GLY A 29 6.93 7.50 -8.03
CA GLY A 29 7.17 6.16 -7.51
C GLY A 29 7.03 6.07 -5.99
N ARG A 30 7.47 7.08 -5.24
CA ARG A 30 7.30 7.14 -3.77
C ARG A 30 5.85 7.24 -3.37
N VAL A 31 5.09 8.13 -4.00
CA VAL A 31 3.66 8.32 -3.71
C VAL A 31 2.87 7.07 -4.09
N LYS A 32 3.12 6.49 -5.28
CA LYS A 32 2.48 5.24 -5.73
C LYS A 32 2.74 4.09 -4.76
N ARG A 33 3.97 3.94 -4.27
CA ARG A 33 4.31 2.89 -3.29
C ARG A 33 3.65 3.11 -1.94
N LEU A 34 3.57 4.34 -1.47
CA LEU A 34 2.88 4.64 -0.21
C LEU A 34 1.38 4.32 -0.32
N ILE A 35 0.74 4.72 -1.43
CA ILE A 35 -0.66 4.37 -1.70
C ILE A 35 -0.82 2.85 -1.76
N ALA A 36 0.06 2.14 -2.48
CA ALA A 36 0.01 0.68 -2.55
C ALA A 36 0.19 0.03 -1.16
N ALA A 37 1.11 0.53 -0.32
CA ALA A 37 1.29 0.04 1.04
C ALA A 37 0.05 0.26 1.91
N VAL A 38 -0.63 1.41 1.77
CA VAL A 38 -1.90 1.68 2.47
C VAL A 38 -3.00 0.74 1.96
N VAL A 39 -3.14 0.57 0.64
CA VAL A 39 -4.13 -0.34 0.04
C VAL A 39 -3.93 -1.78 0.51
N VAL A 40 -2.71 -2.31 0.43
CA VAL A 40 -2.39 -3.65 0.96
C VAL A 40 -2.61 -3.71 2.47
N GLY A 41 -2.28 -2.63 3.18
CA GLY A 41 -2.55 -2.46 4.61
C GLY A 41 -4.02 -2.66 5.00
N GLN A 42 -4.97 -2.27 4.15
CA GLN A 42 -6.41 -2.47 4.37
C GLN A 42 -6.85 -3.94 4.19
N MET A 43 -6.02 -4.77 3.58
CA MET A 43 -6.30 -6.18 3.29
C MET A 43 -5.43 -7.13 4.12
N LEU A 44 -4.66 -6.61 5.08
CA LEU A 44 -3.87 -7.45 5.97
C LEU A 44 -4.80 -8.29 6.87
N PRO A 45 -4.46 -9.57 7.11
CA PRO A 45 -5.12 -10.41 8.11
C PRO A 45 -4.88 -9.93 9.55
N ASP A 46 -4.82 -10.87 10.51
CA ASP A 46 -4.45 -10.58 11.89
C ASP A 46 -3.04 -10.01 12.03
N GLY A 47 -2.86 -9.08 12.96
CA GLY A 47 -1.55 -8.52 13.29
C GLY A 47 -1.45 -7.03 13.03
N ALA A 48 -0.23 -6.55 12.75
CA ALA A 48 0.04 -5.13 12.64
C ALA A 48 1.16 -4.81 11.64
N ALA A 49 1.00 -3.71 10.90
CA ALA A 49 2.08 -3.13 10.12
C ALA A 49 3.21 -2.65 11.04
N LYS A 50 4.45 -2.92 10.64
CA LYS A 50 5.67 -2.51 11.33
C LYS A 50 6.69 -1.92 10.33
N GLY A 51 7.90 -1.65 10.79
CA GLY A 51 8.98 -1.19 9.94
C GLY A 51 8.81 0.24 9.42
N GLY A 52 9.49 0.55 8.32
CA GLY A 52 9.59 1.93 7.81
C GLY A 52 8.26 2.52 7.35
N ASN A 53 7.43 1.73 6.67
CA ASN A 53 6.12 2.19 6.20
C ASN A 53 5.12 2.40 7.34
N ALA A 54 5.18 1.61 8.43
CA ALA A 54 4.37 1.88 9.61
C ALA A 54 4.74 3.22 10.29
N LEU A 55 6.04 3.55 10.35
CA LEU A 55 6.49 4.86 10.82
C LEU A 55 6.02 5.98 9.90
N LYS A 56 6.09 5.79 8.58
CA LYS A 56 5.63 6.78 7.59
C LYS A 56 4.13 7.08 7.72
N ILE A 57 3.31 6.06 7.97
CA ILE A 57 1.87 6.25 8.25
C ILE A 57 1.65 7.07 9.53
N ARG A 58 2.48 6.87 10.56
CA ARG A 58 2.33 7.55 11.87
C ARG A 58 2.85 8.99 11.89
N PHE A 59 3.98 9.24 11.27
CA PHE A 59 4.72 10.50 11.41
C PHE A 59 4.78 11.33 10.12
N GLY A 60 4.23 10.83 9.02
CA GLY A 60 4.25 11.51 7.73
C GLY A 60 5.61 11.48 7.05
N LYS A 61 5.66 12.08 5.85
CA LYS A 61 6.80 11.98 4.94
C LYS A 61 8.04 12.74 5.43
N ASP A 62 7.85 13.89 6.07
CA ASP A 62 8.95 14.81 6.42
C ASP A 62 9.78 14.32 7.61
N ALA A 63 9.18 13.50 8.48
CA ALA A 63 9.84 12.93 9.65
C ALA A 63 10.37 11.50 9.43
N THR A 64 10.22 10.92 8.23
CA THR A 64 10.53 9.49 8.02
C THR A 64 11.21 9.18 6.70
N ARG A 65 12.22 8.30 6.76
CA ARG A 65 12.93 7.80 5.57
C ARG A 65 12.00 7.05 4.61
N PHE A 66 12.42 6.94 3.35
CA PHE A 66 11.75 6.10 2.38
C PHE A 66 11.92 4.60 2.71
N SER A 67 10.84 3.82 2.52
CA SER A 67 10.82 2.37 2.69
C SER A 67 10.16 1.74 1.47
N ARG A 68 10.73 0.63 0.98
CA ARG A 68 10.18 -0.09 -0.18
C ARG A 68 9.18 -1.16 0.23
N ASP A 69 9.33 -1.69 1.43
CA ASP A 69 8.64 -2.90 1.88
C ASP A 69 7.50 -2.56 2.84
N LEU A 70 6.47 -3.40 2.86
CA LEU A 70 5.42 -3.40 3.87
C LEU A 70 5.66 -4.58 4.82
N ASP A 71 6.25 -4.28 5.98
CA ASP A 71 6.52 -5.29 6.99
C ASP A 71 5.30 -5.50 7.88
N THR A 72 4.99 -6.76 8.20
CA THR A 72 3.90 -7.10 9.11
C THR A 72 4.38 -8.02 10.23
N ALA A 73 3.86 -7.79 11.44
CA ALA A 73 3.83 -8.80 12.49
C ALA A 73 2.52 -9.57 12.36
N ARG A 74 2.59 -10.90 12.49
CA ARG A 74 1.45 -11.81 12.41
C ARG A 74 1.31 -12.60 13.71
N ALA A 75 0.08 -12.84 14.15
CA ALA A 75 -0.19 -13.72 15.29
C ALA A 75 -0.39 -15.17 14.83
N SER A 76 -0.94 -15.36 13.63
CA SER A 76 -1.11 -16.66 12.97
C SER A 76 0.20 -17.23 12.39
N SER A 77 0.17 -18.51 12.01
CA SER A 77 1.28 -19.19 11.31
C SER A 77 1.51 -18.59 9.92
N LEU A 78 2.67 -18.86 9.28
CA LEU A 78 2.98 -18.24 7.98
C LEU A 78 1.97 -18.69 6.93
N ASN A 79 1.69 -20.00 6.90
CA ASN A 79 0.79 -20.59 5.91
C ASN A 79 -0.63 -20.05 6.10
N ASP A 80 -1.15 -20.02 7.33
CA ASP A 80 -2.49 -19.50 7.59
C ASP A 80 -2.61 -18.01 7.25
N TYR A 81 -1.56 -17.23 7.56
CA TYR A 81 -1.51 -15.83 7.21
C TYR A 81 -1.52 -15.61 5.69
N MET A 82 -0.72 -16.39 4.95
CA MET A 82 -0.63 -16.31 3.50
C MET A 82 -1.96 -16.68 2.83
N THR A 83 -2.62 -17.75 3.27
CA THR A 83 -3.94 -18.14 2.76
C THR A 83 -4.96 -17.01 2.97
N LYS A 84 -5.06 -16.47 4.19
CA LYS A 84 -6.01 -15.39 4.51
C LYS A 84 -5.71 -14.10 3.75
N LEU A 85 -4.42 -13.79 3.54
CA LEU A 85 -4.01 -12.62 2.78
C LEU A 85 -4.38 -12.81 1.30
N GLU A 86 -4.17 -13.99 0.73
CA GLU A 86 -4.55 -14.31 -0.65
C GLU A 86 -6.07 -14.20 -0.86
N ASP A 87 -6.87 -14.70 0.09
CA ASP A 87 -8.33 -14.53 0.09
C ASP A 87 -8.72 -13.04 0.10
N SER A 88 -8.11 -12.26 1.01
CA SER A 88 -8.40 -10.83 1.16
C SER A 88 -8.01 -10.02 -0.08
N LEU A 89 -6.87 -10.35 -0.70
CA LEU A 89 -6.41 -9.73 -1.95
C LEU A 89 -7.31 -10.08 -3.14
N THR A 90 -7.88 -11.29 -3.15
CA THR A 90 -8.83 -11.74 -4.18
C THR A 90 -10.17 -11.03 -4.05
N ILE A 91 -10.70 -10.90 -2.83
CA ILE A 91 -11.92 -10.12 -2.53
C ILE A 91 -11.68 -8.64 -2.87
N GLY A 92 -10.49 -8.15 -2.51
CA GLY A 92 -10.04 -6.80 -2.79
C GLY A 92 -10.63 -5.75 -1.84
N TRP A 93 -10.19 -4.51 -2.04
CA TRP A 93 -10.62 -3.35 -1.28
C TRP A 93 -10.78 -2.14 -2.20
N ASN A 94 -11.97 -1.54 -2.20
CA ASN A 94 -12.28 -0.33 -2.99
C ASN A 94 -11.95 -0.41 -4.50
N GLY A 95 -12.01 -1.60 -5.11
CA GLY A 95 -11.69 -1.81 -6.53
C GLY A 95 -10.22 -2.11 -6.81
N PHE A 96 -9.40 -2.23 -5.77
CA PHE A 96 -8.07 -2.84 -5.84
C PHE A 96 -8.17 -4.31 -5.47
N SER A 97 -7.45 -5.16 -6.19
CA SER A 97 -7.21 -6.57 -5.85
C SER A 97 -5.72 -6.86 -6.00
N GLY A 98 -5.29 -8.06 -5.63
CA GLY A 98 -3.89 -8.46 -5.77
C GLY A 98 -3.70 -9.97 -5.73
N ALA A 99 -2.44 -10.37 -5.80
CA ALA A 99 -1.98 -11.74 -5.66
C ALA A 99 -0.62 -11.74 -4.97
N ILE A 100 -0.32 -12.81 -4.22
CA ILE A 100 0.99 -12.99 -3.60
C ILE A 100 1.92 -13.64 -4.63
N VAL A 101 3.06 -12.99 -4.90
CA VAL A 101 4.05 -13.48 -5.86
C VAL A 101 5.38 -13.64 -5.13
N PRO A 102 5.94 -14.86 -5.04
CA PRO A 102 7.30 -15.06 -4.54
C PRO A 102 8.29 -14.22 -5.34
N ARG A 103 9.16 -13.50 -4.64
CA ARG A 103 10.24 -12.72 -5.22
C ARG A 103 11.55 -13.22 -4.63
N GLU A 104 12.51 -13.47 -5.50
CA GLU A 104 13.90 -13.59 -5.07
C GLU A 104 14.35 -12.24 -4.49
N PRO A 105 15.11 -12.23 -3.38
CA PRO A 105 15.71 -11.01 -2.88
C PRO A 105 16.53 -10.36 -4.00
N MET A 106 16.28 -9.07 -4.26
CA MET A 106 17.20 -8.32 -5.12
C MET A 106 18.52 -8.19 -4.35
N ILE A 107 19.55 -8.89 -4.83
CA ILE A 107 20.94 -8.79 -4.37
C ILE A 107 21.47 -7.38 -4.63
#